data_AF-A0A2V4II36-F1
#
_entry.id   AF-A0A2V4II36-F1
#
_cell.length_a   1.000
_cell.length_b   1.000
_cell.length_c   1.000
_cell.angle_alpha   90.00
_cell.angle_beta   90.00
_cell.angle_gamma   90.00
#
_symmetry.space_group_name_H-M   'P 1'
#
loop_
_entity.id
_entity.type
_entity.pdbx_description
1 polymer ?
#
loop_
_entity_poly.entity_id
_entity_poly.type
_entity_poly.pdbx_seq_one_letter_code
_entity_poly.pdbx_strand_id
1 'polypeptide(L)'
;MKRRQVGMTLIELLVALALTALLGVMLSALVNGWLKVRERLDEQVSETGVVDFCLALERRFDSPVLRRLYEQRLPLAARWLDWQPDRQQLLWVAAAAWPQAEGGSRLQRQRLRFEPREQRLLLETSADLYAAAAPVWVLRERLERVSAMNVLYHQAGRWLAWPSDQPAHPGRGVRVELVRDGAPYTCTFVLPWGRA
;
A
#
# COMPACT_ATOMS: atom_id res chain seq x y z
N MET A 1 46.22 52.93 44.14
CA MET A 1 45.17 52.13 43.47
C MET A 1 45.78 50.79 43.04
N LYS A 2 45.54 49.71 43.79
CA LYS A 2 46.08 48.36 43.47
C LYS A 2 45.11 47.62 42.56
N ARG A 3 45.49 47.39 41.30
CA ARG A 3 44.80 46.47 40.37
C ARG A 3 45.08 45.03 40.84
N ARG A 4 44.05 44.32 41.32
CA ARG A 4 44.08 42.86 41.49
C ARG A 4 43.98 42.24 40.09
N GLN A 5 45.09 41.75 39.55
CA GLN A 5 45.05 40.75 38.49
C GLN A 5 44.70 39.42 39.14
N VAL A 6 43.48 38.93 38.85
CA VAL A 6 43.05 37.59 39.21
C VAL A 6 43.58 36.67 38.13
N GLY A 7 44.69 35.98 38.40
CA GLY A 7 45.21 34.94 37.53
C GLY A 7 44.26 33.74 37.59
N MET A 8 43.62 33.42 36.47
CA MET A 8 42.78 32.24 36.32
C MET A 8 43.64 31.01 36.61
N THR A 9 43.25 30.20 37.58
CA THR A 9 44.05 29.02 37.95
C THR A 9 43.92 27.95 36.87
N LEU A 10 45.01 27.22 36.59
CA LEU A 10 45.02 26.12 35.61
C LEU A 10 43.88 25.10 35.85
N ILE A 11 43.51 24.93 37.11
CA ILE A 11 42.42 24.05 37.58
C ILE A 11 41.05 24.56 37.10
N GLU A 12 40.78 25.86 37.20
CA GLU A 12 39.52 26.46 36.74
C GLU A 12 39.30 26.25 35.24
N LEU A 13 40.39 26.37 34.46
CA LEU A 13 40.36 26.21 33.02
C LEU A 13 40.12 24.74 32.62
N LEU A 14 40.75 23.80 33.33
CA LEU A 14 40.51 22.36 33.17
C LEU A 14 39.08 21.97 33.56
N VAL A 15 38.55 22.52 34.64
CA VAL A 15 37.17 22.25 35.09
C VAL A 15 36.15 22.80 34.10
N ALA A 16 36.36 24.01 33.56
CA ALA A 16 35.48 24.59 32.56
C ALA A 16 35.48 23.76 31.26
N LEU A 17 36.64 23.27 30.81
CA LEU A 17 36.75 22.39 29.65
C LEU A 17 36.06 21.04 29.87
N ALA A 18 36.25 20.43 31.05
CA ALA A 18 35.61 19.18 31.41
C ALA A 18 34.08 19.31 31.42
N LEU A 19 33.55 20.38 32.03
CA LEU A 19 32.12 20.67 32.06
C LEU A 19 31.54 20.89 30.65
N THR A 20 32.26 21.63 29.81
CA THR A 20 31.82 21.90 28.43
C THR A 20 31.79 20.62 27.59
N ALA A 21 32.80 19.76 27.75
CA ALA A 21 32.83 18.45 27.09
C ALA A 21 31.65 17.57 27.55
N LEU A 22 31.35 17.55 28.85
CA LEU A 22 30.25 16.77 29.41
C LEU A 22 28.88 17.26 28.90
N LEU A 23 28.69 18.58 28.84
CA LEU A 23 27.52 19.22 28.24
C LEU A 23 27.36 18.87 26.75
N GLY A 24 28.47 18.90 25.99
CA GLY A 24 28.48 18.51 24.57
C GLY A 24 28.08 17.05 24.35
N VAL A 25 28.55 16.15 25.20
CA VAL A 25 28.17 14.72 25.15
C VAL A 25 26.68 14.53 25.49
N MET A 26 26.18 15.18 26.54
CA MET A 26 24.75 15.10 26.89
C MET A 26 23.85 15.66 25.79
N LEU A 27 24.22 16.81 25.20
CA LEU A 27 23.47 17.41 24.11
C LEU A 27 23.44 16.48 22.88
N SER A 28 24.58 15.88 22.53
CA SER A 28 24.68 14.94 21.42
C SER A 28 23.83 13.69 21.65
N ALA A 29 23.82 13.16 22.88
CA ALA A 29 22.99 12.02 23.25
C ALA A 29 21.48 12.34 23.12
N LEU A 30 21.05 13.54 23.49
CA LEU A 30 19.66 13.99 23.34
C LEU A 30 19.25 14.14 21.88
N VAL A 31 20.10 14.76 21.05
CA VAL A 31 19.85 14.91 19.61
C VAL A 31 19.75 13.55 18.93
N ASN A 32 20.68 12.64 19.22
CA ASN A 32 20.67 11.29 18.67
C ASN A 32 19.47 10.47 19.15
N GLY A 33 19.08 10.61 20.43
CA GLY A 33 17.89 9.98 20.98
C GLY A 33 16.61 10.46 20.29
N TRP A 34 16.48 11.77 20.07
CA TRP A 34 15.35 12.37 19.37
C TRP A 34 15.23 11.92 17.91
N LEU A 35 16.35 11.89 17.18
CA LEU A 35 16.39 11.40 15.80
C LEU A 35 15.95 9.93 15.71
N LYS A 36 16.44 9.09 16.61
CA LYS A 36 16.10 7.66 16.66
C LYS A 36 14.63 7.42 17.01
N VAL A 37 14.04 8.23 17.87
CA VAL A 37 12.60 8.17 18.17
C VAL A 37 11.78 8.58 16.95
N ARG A 38 12.20 9.63 16.24
CA ARG A 38 11.53 10.07 15.02
C ARG A 38 11.58 9.01 13.91
N GLU A 39 12.74 8.38 13.69
CA GLU A 39 12.90 7.28 12.73
C GLU A 39 11.96 6.12 13.06
N ARG A 40 11.91 5.69 14.33
CA ARG A 40 11.02 4.62 14.76
C ARG A 40 9.54 4.95 14.56
N LEU A 41 9.14 6.19 14.83
CA LEU A 41 7.76 6.62 14.61
C LEU A 41 7.41 6.65 13.12
N ASP A 42 8.33 7.08 12.26
CA ASP A 42 8.14 7.10 10.81
C ASP A 42 8.07 5.67 10.22
N GLU A 43 8.91 4.75 10.69
CA GLU A 43 8.86 3.32 10.33
C GLU A 43 7.52 2.68 10.72
N GLN A 44 7.02 2.96 11.93
CA GLN A 44 5.77 2.37 12.43
C GLN A 44 4.51 2.87 11.69
N VAL A 45 4.47 4.16 11.34
CA VAL A 45 3.42 4.72 10.48
C VAL A 45 3.53 4.18 9.06
N SER A 46 4.76 3.92 8.57
CA SER A 46 5.01 3.37 7.25
C SER A 46 4.49 1.93 7.09
N GLU A 47 4.73 1.04 8.05
CA GLU A 47 4.24 -0.35 7.99
C GLU A 47 2.71 -0.44 8.07
N THR A 48 2.09 0.42 8.87
CA THR A 48 0.63 0.42 9.06
C THR A 48 -0.11 0.64 7.74
N GLY A 49 0.39 1.54 6.88
CA GLY A 49 -0.24 1.83 5.59
C GLY A 49 -0.27 0.65 4.61
N VAL A 50 0.75 -0.22 4.63
CA VAL A 50 0.76 -1.43 3.79
C VAL A 50 -0.28 -2.44 4.29
N VAL A 51 -0.37 -2.61 5.62
CA VAL A 51 -1.34 -3.52 6.25
C VAL A 51 -2.77 -3.06 5.94
N ASP A 52 -3.07 -1.77 6.10
CA ASP A 52 -4.38 -1.21 5.79
C ASP A 52 -4.75 -1.41 4.32
N PHE A 53 -3.78 -1.23 3.41
CA PHE A 53 -3.96 -1.49 1.99
C PHE A 53 -4.24 -2.97 1.69
N CYS A 54 -3.47 -3.89 2.28
CA CYS A 54 -3.70 -5.34 2.13
C CYS A 54 -5.10 -5.73 2.68
N LEU A 55 -5.50 -5.23 3.85
CA LEU A 55 -6.83 -5.49 4.44
C LEU A 55 -7.97 -4.86 3.63
N ALA A 56 -7.73 -3.70 3.01
CA ALA A 56 -8.66 -3.13 2.06
C ALA A 56 -8.84 -4.08 0.88
N LEU A 57 -7.76 -4.55 0.25
CA LEU A 57 -7.78 -5.50 -0.86
C LEU A 57 -8.47 -6.83 -0.50
N GLU A 58 -8.14 -7.42 0.66
CA GLU A 58 -8.72 -8.69 1.12
C GLU A 58 -10.24 -8.65 1.10
N ARG A 59 -10.84 -7.60 1.69
CA ARG A 59 -12.29 -7.38 1.70
C ARG A 59 -12.92 -7.35 0.31
N ARG A 60 -12.17 -7.01 -0.74
CA ARG A 60 -12.67 -6.98 -2.14
C ARG A 60 -12.40 -8.29 -2.88
N PHE A 61 -11.48 -9.13 -2.40
CA PHE A 61 -11.27 -10.49 -2.89
C PHE A 61 -12.12 -11.54 -2.16
N ASP A 62 -12.84 -11.16 -1.11
CA ASP A 62 -13.72 -12.05 -0.34
C ASP A 62 -14.98 -12.50 -1.08
N SER A 63 -15.45 -11.76 -2.08
CA SER A 63 -16.68 -12.11 -2.80
C SER A 63 -16.66 -11.82 -4.31
N PRO A 64 -15.62 -12.26 -5.05
CA PRO A 64 -15.58 -12.12 -6.50
C PRO A 64 -16.75 -12.83 -7.18
N VAL A 65 -17.26 -12.22 -8.23
CA VAL A 65 -18.41 -12.72 -9.01
C VAL A 65 -18.09 -12.62 -10.49
N LEU A 66 -18.31 -13.71 -11.23
CA LEU A 66 -18.24 -13.68 -12.69
C LEU A 66 -19.47 -12.95 -13.24
N ARG A 67 -19.26 -11.74 -13.75
CA ARG A 67 -20.32 -10.90 -14.31
C ARG A 67 -19.86 -10.29 -15.63
N ARG A 68 -20.72 -10.38 -16.65
CA ARG A 68 -20.54 -9.62 -17.90
C ARG A 68 -20.80 -8.15 -17.63
N LEU A 69 -19.82 -7.32 -17.97
CA LEU A 69 -19.90 -5.86 -17.86
C LEU A 69 -20.22 -5.24 -19.22
N TYR A 70 -20.71 -4.01 -19.19
CA TYR A 70 -21.00 -3.23 -20.38
C TYR A 70 -20.38 -1.85 -20.28
N GLU A 71 -19.78 -1.40 -21.37
CA GLU A 71 -19.26 -0.05 -21.55
C GLU A 71 -19.68 0.45 -22.92
N GLN A 72 -20.16 1.69 -23.02
CA GLN A 72 -20.65 2.26 -24.29
C GLN A 72 -21.71 1.37 -24.97
N ARG A 73 -22.53 0.69 -24.16
CA ARG A 73 -23.55 -0.30 -24.59
C ARG A 73 -23.00 -1.55 -25.27
N LEU A 74 -21.68 -1.76 -25.25
CA LEU A 74 -21.04 -2.97 -25.76
C LEU A 74 -20.69 -3.92 -24.62
N PRO A 75 -20.94 -5.24 -24.80
CA PRO A 75 -20.54 -6.23 -23.80
C PRO A 75 -19.02 -6.38 -23.78
N LEU A 76 -18.44 -6.36 -22.58
CA LEU A 76 -17.06 -6.75 -22.35
C LEU A 76 -16.94 -8.27 -22.16
N ALA A 77 -15.73 -8.80 -22.34
CA ALA A 77 -15.43 -10.19 -22.00
C ALA A 77 -15.71 -10.43 -20.50
N ALA A 78 -16.41 -11.53 -20.19
CA ALA A 78 -16.63 -11.93 -18.81
C ALA A 78 -15.37 -12.63 -18.30
N ARG A 79 -14.70 -12.00 -17.33
CA ARG A 79 -13.41 -12.43 -16.79
C ARG A 79 -13.48 -12.32 -15.28
N TRP A 80 -12.95 -13.31 -14.56
CA TRP A 80 -12.96 -13.26 -13.09
C TRP A 80 -12.02 -12.20 -12.55
N LEU A 81 -10.78 -12.21 -13.03
CA LEU A 81 -9.69 -11.32 -12.66
C LEU A 81 -9.02 -10.90 -13.98
N ASP A 82 -9.32 -9.69 -14.45
CA ASP A 82 -8.85 -9.17 -15.73
C ASP A 82 -7.61 -8.30 -15.52
N TRP A 83 -6.45 -8.91 -15.69
CA TRP A 83 -5.18 -8.21 -15.70
C TRP A 83 -4.94 -7.54 -17.05
N GLN A 84 -4.68 -6.24 -17.03
CA GLN A 84 -4.40 -5.40 -18.20
C GLN A 84 -2.97 -4.83 -18.08
N PRO A 85 -1.97 -5.51 -18.67
CA PRO A 85 -0.56 -5.16 -18.48
C PRO A 85 -0.17 -3.81 -19.09
N ASP A 86 -0.84 -3.42 -20.18
CA ASP A 86 -0.67 -2.11 -20.84
C ASP A 86 -1.06 -0.94 -19.92
N ARG A 87 -2.04 -1.17 -19.04
CA ARG A 87 -2.55 -0.18 -18.08
C ARG A 87 -2.10 -0.42 -16.65
N GLN A 88 -1.31 -1.47 -16.40
CA GLN A 88 -0.86 -1.88 -15.07
C GLN A 88 -2.02 -1.98 -14.07
N GLN A 89 -3.15 -2.56 -14.49
CA GLN A 89 -4.34 -2.64 -13.66
C GLN A 89 -4.97 -4.03 -13.67
N LEU A 90 -5.51 -4.40 -12.52
CA LEU A 90 -6.34 -5.57 -12.31
C LEU A 90 -7.80 -5.12 -12.12
N LEU A 91 -8.71 -5.67 -12.92
CA LEU A 91 -10.15 -5.42 -12.80
C LEU A 91 -10.89 -6.69 -12.39
N TRP A 92 -11.89 -6.55 -11.53
CA TRP A 92 -12.80 -7.64 -11.19
C TRP A 92 -14.15 -7.11 -10.73
N VAL A 93 -15.12 -8.01 -10.55
CA VAL A 93 -16.42 -7.68 -9.95
C VAL A 93 -16.52 -8.42 -8.64
N ALA A 94 -16.98 -7.73 -7.60
CA ALA A 94 -17.20 -8.31 -6.29
C ALA A 94 -18.52 -7.80 -5.69
N ALA A 95 -19.07 -8.57 -4.75
CA ALA A 95 -20.16 -8.08 -3.92
C ALA A 95 -19.62 -7.06 -2.91
N ALA A 96 -20.27 -5.91 -2.82
CA ALA A 96 -20.06 -4.92 -1.78
C ALA A 96 -20.89 -5.30 -0.55
N ALA A 97 -20.30 -5.14 0.64
CA ALA A 97 -20.98 -5.36 1.90
C ALA A 97 -22.21 -4.45 2.09
N TRP A 98 -22.18 -3.22 1.55
CA TRP A 98 -23.30 -2.29 1.56
C TRP A 98 -23.50 -1.61 0.20
N PRO A 99 -24.74 -1.57 -0.33
CA PRO A 99 -25.08 -0.75 -1.50
C PRO A 99 -25.05 0.74 -1.12
N GLN A 100 -24.64 1.61 -2.05
CA GLN A 100 -24.56 3.06 -1.80
C GLN A 100 -25.93 3.76 -1.80
N ALA A 101 -26.97 3.10 -2.32
CA ALA A 101 -28.35 3.58 -2.36
C ALA A 101 -29.34 2.42 -2.15
N GLU A 102 -30.51 2.70 -1.58
CA GLU A 102 -31.61 1.75 -1.49
C GLU A 102 -32.00 1.23 -2.89
N GLY A 103 -32.12 -0.09 -3.05
CA GLY A 103 -32.38 -0.73 -4.34
C GLY A 103 -31.18 -0.80 -5.30
N GLY A 104 -30.01 -0.28 -4.91
CA GLY A 104 -28.79 -0.34 -5.71
C GLY A 104 -28.21 -1.75 -5.84
N SER A 105 -27.48 -2.00 -6.94
CA SER A 105 -26.77 -3.27 -7.11
C SER A 105 -25.73 -3.43 -6.01
N ARG A 106 -25.76 -4.60 -5.34
CA ARG A 106 -24.70 -4.99 -4.40
C ARG A 106 -23.41 -5.34 -5.11
N LEU A 107 -23.39 -5.46 -6.44
CA LEU A 107 -22.18 -5.75 -7.19
C LEU A 107 -21.49 -4.45 -7.58
N GLN A 108 -20.17 -4.41 -7.37
CA GLN A 108 -19.32 -3.29 -7.75
C GLN A 108 -18.15 -3.79 -8.58
N ARG A 109 -17.77 -2.99 -9.57
CA ARG A 109 -16.46 -3.11 -10.21
C ARG A 109 -15.39 -2.72 -9.21
N GLN A 110 -14.28 -3.45 -9.25
CA GLN A 110 -13.10 -3.25 -8.45
C GLN A 110 -11.94 -3.01 -9.41
N ARG A 111 -11.03 -2.12 -9.02
CA ARG A 111 -9.81 -1.83 -9.78
C ARG A 111 -8.64 -1.65 -8.83
N LEU A 112 -7.61 -2.46 -9.02
CA LEU A 112 -6.28 -2.22 -8.46
C LEU A 112 -5.40 -1.68 -9.59
N ARG A 113 -4.85 -0.48 -9.43
CA ARG A 113 -4.08 0.19 -10.48
C ARG A 113 -2.74 0.63 -9.93
N PHE A 114 -1.68 0.27 -10.66
CA PHE A 114 -0.33 0.73 -10.36
C PHE A 114 0.05 1.88 -11.30
N GLU A 115 0.49 2.98 -10.69
CA GLU A 115 0.94 4.18 -11.37
C GLU A 115 2.45 4.32 -11.13
N PRO A 116 3.30 3.79 -12.03
CA PRO A 116 4.75 3.73 -11.79
C PRO A 116 5.43 5.10 -11.80
N ARG A 117 4.87 6.09 -12.52
CA ARG A 117 5.44 7.44 -12.58
C ARG A 117 5.20 8.19 -11.28
N GLU A 118 4.00 8.05 -10.73
CA GLU A 118 3.57 8.63 -9.47
C GLU A 118 3.98 7.78 -8.25
N GLN A 119 4.54 6.60 -8.49
CA GLN A 119 4.95 5.61 -7.48
C GLN A 119 3.83 5.28 -6.49
N ARG A 120 2.65 4.91 -7.00
CA ARG A 120 1.51 4.61 -6.13
C ARG A 120 0.62 3.48 -6.62
N LEU A 121 -0.03 2.83 -5.66
CA LEU A 121 -1.11 1.88 -5.88
C LEU A 121 -2.45 2.50 -5.47
N LEU A 122 -3.45 2.29 -6.32
CA LEU A 122 -4.80 2.78 -6.12
C LEU A 122 -5.76 1.60 -6.11
N LEU A 123 -6.60 1.54 -5.08
CA LEU A 123 -7.76 0.65 -5.02
C LEU A 123 -9.02 1.47 -5.20
N GLU A 124 -9.77 1.18 -6.25
CA GLU A 124 -10.92 1.97 -6.68
C GLU A 124 -12.14 1.06 -6.90
N THR A 125 -13.34 1.62 -6.71
CA THR A 125 -14.59 0.89 -7.03
C THR A 125 -15.54 1.72 -7.87
N SER A 126 -16.40 1.04 -8.61
CA SER A 126 -17.47 1.67 -9.37
C SER A 126 -18.76 0.86 -9.22
N ALA A 127 -19.87 1.56 -9.01
CA ALA A 127 -21.20 0.96 -9.03
C ALA A 127 -21.74 0.76 -10.46
N ASP A 128 -21.04 1.31 -11.47
CA ASP A 128 -21.50 1.35 -12.86
C ASP A 128 -21.21 0.03 -13.58
N LEU A 129 -22.00 -1.01 -13.33
CA LEU A 129 -21.87 -2.28 -14.06
C LEU A 129 -22.21 -2.14 -15.55
N TYR A 130 -23.13 -1.21 -15.85
CA TYR A 130 -23.64 -0.89 -17.20
C TYR A 130 -23.36 0.57 -17.53
N ALA A 131 -22.09 0.94 -17.62
CA ALA A 131 -21.72 2.32 -17.90
C ALA A 131 -22.16 2.71 -19.33
N ALA A 132 -22.99 3.75 -19.44
CA ALA A 132 -23.37 4.30 -20.75
C ALA A 132 -22.16 4.91 -21.48
N ALA A 133 -21.16 5.37 -20.73
CA ALA A 133 -19.85 5.81 -21.19
C ALA A 133 -18.76 5.02 -20.44
N ALA A 134 -17.72 5.69 -19.95
CA ALA A 134 -16.75 5.09 -19.03
C ALA A 134 -17.33 5.01 -17.60
N PRO A 135 -16.99 3.96 -16.82
CA PRO A 135 -17.41 3.87 -15.42
C PRO A 135 -16.76 5.00 -14.58
N VAL A 136 -17.53 5.55 -13.65
CA VAL A 136 -17.01 6.51 -12.67
C VAL A 136 -16.35 5.74 -11.53
N TRP A 137 -15.08 6.01 -11.31
CA TRP A 137 -14.29 5.34 -10.28
C TRP A 137 -14.19 6.18 -9.01
N VAL A 138 -14.40 5.53 -7.88
CA VAL A 138 -14.28 6.11 -6.54
C VAL A 138 -13.06 5.49 -5.86
N LEU A 139 -12.11 6.33 -5.47
CA LEU A 139 -10.94 5.91 -4.71
C LEU A 139 -11.36 5.37 -3.34
N ARG A 140 -10.85 4.19 -2.97
CA ARG A 140 -11.11 3.56 -1.66
C ARG A 140 -9.87 3.50 -0.80
N GLU A 141 -8.74 3.19 -1.40
CA GLU A 141 -7.48 3.11 -0.70
C GLU A 141 -6.33 3.50 -1.62
N ARG A 142 -5.26 4.05 -1.05
CA ARG A 142 -4.09 4.48 -1.80
C ARG A 142 -2.82 4.21 -1.00
N LEU A 143 -1.85 3.61 -1.67
CA LEU A 143 -0.53 3.36 -1.10
C LEU A 143 0.53 4.11 -1.92
N GLU A 144 1.15 5.10 -1.30
CA GLU A 144 2.23 5.92 -1.89
C GLU A 144 3.60 5.25 -1.75
N ARG A 145 4.57 5.72 -2.53
CA ARG A 145 5.99 5.29 -2.55
C ARG A 145 6.20 3.84 -2.98
N VAL A 146 5.32 3.34 -3.85
CA VAL A 146 5.41 2.01 -4.45
C VAL A 146 6.20 2.09 -5.75
N SER A 147 7.34 1.41 -5.83
CA SER A 147 8.22 1.42 -7.01
C SER A 147 7.98 0.24 -7.96
N ALA A 148 7.38 -0.85 -7.48
CA ALA A 148 7.05 -2.01 -8.30
C ALA A 148 5.82 -2.73 -7.76
N MET A 149 5.08 -3.39 -8.64
CA MET A 149 3.97 -4.29 -8.31
C MET A 149 3.97 -5.48 -9.25
N ASN A 150 3.64 -6.65 -8.71
CA ASN A 150 3.32 -7.85 -9.46
C ASN A 150 2.06 -8.52 -8.91
N VAL A 151 1.28 -9.16 -9.79
CA VAL A 151 0.11 -9.95 -9.42
C VAL A 151 0.33 -11.38 -9.83
N LEU A 152 0.32 -12.27 -8.84
CA LEU A 152 0.50 -13.70 -8.98
C LEU A 152 -0.78 -14.44 -8.63
N TYR A 153 -0.98 -15.60 -9.24
CA TYR A 153 -2.17 -16.41 -9.06
C TYR A 153 -1.78 -17.83 -8.69
N HIS A 154 -2.54 -18.44 -7.79
CA HIS A 154 -2.28 -19.80 -7.33
C HIS A 154 -2.95 -20.83 -8.25
N GLN A 155 -2.13 -21.51 -9.05
CA GLN A 155 -2.57 -22.55 -9.99
C GLN A 155 -1.71 -23.80 -9.84
N ALA A 156 -2.34 -24.97 -9.78
CA ALA A 156 -1.66 -26.27 -9.70
C ALA A 156 -0.51 -26.34 -8.66
N GLY A 157 -0.69 -25.71 -7.50
CA GLY A 157 0.30 -25.69 -6.41
C GLY A 157 1.46 -24.69 -6.60
N ARG A 158 1.39 -23.80 -7.59
CA ARG A 158 2.43 -22.81 -7.88
C ARG A 158 1.84 -21.40 -7.95
N TRP A 159 2.67 -20.41 -7.62
CA TRP A 159 2.38 -19.00 -7.84
C TRP A 159 2.97 -18.57 -9.18
N LEU A 160 2.12 -18.13 -10.10
CA LEU A 160 2.52 -17.78 -11.46
C LEU A 160 2.09 -16.35 -11.79
N ALA A 161 2.98 -15.61 -12.44
CA ALA A 161 2.64 -14.35 -13.11
C ALA A 161 1.84 -14.70 -14.38
N TRP A 162 0.71 -14.03 -14.61
CA TRP A 162 -0.30 -14.45 -15.59
C TRP A 162 0.07 -14.04 -17.03
N PRO A 163 0.21 -14.97 -18.00
CA PRO A 163 0.28 -14.63 -19.42
C PRO A 163 -0.96 -15.12 -20.21
N SER A 164 -1.37 -14.30 -21.20
CA SER A 164 -2.19 -14.52 -22.41
C SER A 164 -3.55 -15.26 -22.39
N ASP A 165 -3.70 -16.40 -21.74
CA ASP A 165 -4.83 -17.31 -21.94
C ASP A 165 -5.54 -17.55 -20.61
N GLN A 166 -6.65 -16.84 -20.45
CA GLN A 166 -7.42 -16.89 -19.22
C GLN A 166 -8.03 -18.28 -19.01
N PRO A 167 -7.69 -19.00 -17.92
CA PRO A 167 -8.54 -20.08 -17.47
C PRO A 167 -9.93 -19.55 -17.12
N ALA A 168 -10.95 -20.41 -17.25
CA ALA A 168 -12.32 -20.11 -16.87
C ALA A 168 -12.50 -19.74 -15.39
N HIS A 169 -11.45 -19.85 -14.55
CA HIS A 169 -11.51 -19.65 -13.10
C HIS A 169 -10.15 -19.25 -12.47
N PRO A 170 -10.09 -18.29 -11.53
CA PRO A 170 -8.86 -17.66 -11.02
C PRO A 170 -8.04 -18.50 -10.00
N GLY A 171 -8.16 -19.82 -9.99
CA GLY A 171 -7.47 -20.67 -9.02
C GLY A 171 -7.90 -20.40 -7.57
N ARG A 172 -7.06 -20.78 -6.59
CA ARG A 172 -7.41 -20.74 -5.15
C ARG A 172 -7.02 -19.44 -4.44
N GLY A 173 -6.16 -18.62 -5.05
CA GLY A 173 -5.61 -17.45 -4.39
C GLY A 173 -4.95 -16.46 -5.34
N VAL A 174 -4.87 -15.23 -4.88
CA VAL A 174 -4.20 -14.10 -5.55
C VAL A 174 -3.13 -13.60 -4.61
N ARG A 175 -1.96 -13.26 -5.14
CA ARG A 175 -0.88 -12.63 -4.38
C ARG A 175 -0.49 -11.34 -5.08
N VAL A 176 -0.43 -10.26 -4.32
CA VAL A 176 0.09 -8.97 -4.77
C VAL A 176 1.43 -8.78 -4.09
N GLU A 177 2.48 -8.75 -4.90
CA GLU A 177 3.84 -8.42 -4.47
C GLU A 177 4.09 -6.96 -4.83
N LEU A 178 4.65 -6.19 -3.90
CA LEU A 178 4.94 -4.78 -4.12
C LEU A 178 6.26 -4.40 -3.46
N VAL A 179 6.92 -3.38 -3.99
CA VAL A 179 8.10 -2.76 -3.37
C VAL A 179 7.73 -1.35 -2.96
N ARG A 180 7.85 -1.04 -1.67
CA ARG A 180 7.57 0.29 -1.12
C ARG A 180 8.76 0.79 -0.34
N ASP A 181 9.22 2.01 -0.66
CA ASP A 181 10.44 2.59 -0.08
C ASP A 181 11.68 1.67 -0.18
N GLY A 182 11.74 0.84 -1.23
CA GLY A 182 12.80 -0.16 -1.43
C GLY A 182 12.62 -1.46 -0.65
N ALA A 183 11.63 -1.58 0.24
CA ALA A 183 11.33 -2.79 0.97
C ALA A 183 10.25 -3.64 0.25
N PRO A 184 10.42 -4.98 0.15
CA PRO A 184 9.44 -5.86 -0.46
C PRO A 184 8.31 -6.22 0.51
N TYR A 185 7.08 -6.24 0.01
CA TYR A 185 5.89 -6.65 0.74
C TYR A 185 5.04 -7.61 -0.12
N THR A 186 4.34 -8.52 0.57
CA THR A 186 3.50 -9.53 -0.07
C THR A 186 2.14 -9.60 0.62
N CYS A 187 1.08 -9.23 -0.08
CA CYS A 187 -0.28 -9.54 0.36
C CYS A 187 -0.73 -10.85 -0.33
N THR A 188 -1.14 -11.87 0.42
CA THR A 188 -1.70 -13.12 -0.14
C THR A 188 -3.15 -13.27 0.26
N PHE A 189 -4.02 -13.49 -0.72
CA PHE A 189 -5.47 -13.54 -0.56
C PHE A 189 -6.00 -14.92 -0.98
N VAL A 190 -6.81 -15.53 -0.12
CA VAL A 190 -7.51 -16.78 -0.42
C VAL A 190 -8.88 -16.45 -0.99
N LEU A 191 -9.12 -16.88 -2.22
CA LEU A 191 -10.43 -16.70 -2.87
C LEU A 191 -11.46 -17.68 -2.27
N PRO A 192 -12.78 -17.41 -2.35
CA PRO A 192 -13.81 -18.19 -1.66
C PRO A 192 -13.76 -19.71 -1.90
N TRP A 193 -13.47 -20.09 -3.14
CA TRP A 193 -13.33 -21.48 -3.60
C TRP A 193 -11.98 -22.14 -3.22
N GLY A 194 -11.05 -21.38 -2.63
CA GLY A 194 -9.81 -21.91 -2.06
C GLY A 194 -9.92 -22.34 -0.60
N ARG A 195 -11.06 -22.10 0.06
CA ARG A 195 -11.30 -22.39 1.49
C ARG A 195 -11.86 -23.80 1.75
N ALA A 196 -11.99 -24.63 0.71
CA ALA A 196 -12.51 -25.99 0.75
C ALA A 196 -11.40 -27.05 0.81
#